data_AF-H8ZB53-F1
#
_entry.id   AF-H8ZB53-F1
#
_cell.length_a   1.000
_cell.length_b   1.000
_cell.length_c   1.000
_cell.angle_alpha   90.00
_cell.angle_beta   90.00
_cell.angle_gamma   90.00
#
_symmetry.space_group_name_H-M   'P 1'
#
loop_
_entity.id
_entity.type
_entity.pdbx_description
1 polymer ?
#
loop_
_entity_poly.entity_id
_entity_poly.type
_entity_poly.pdbx_seq_one_letter_code
_entity_poly.pdbx_strand_id
1 'polypeptide(L)'
;MLFSIETLKAYAQSKGIPEIEDEDLKILAQDLEYRLKELAQESSKFMIASKRSKLSIEDVNYALLSKEIDPLLGYNTSNSLMFKSIPGSNLYYVPDEELDLESILTSPLPKIPQKPVISKHWLAIEGVQPQIPQNPLPMERMPEIKKEDTLAAMKEDIEIRNHMKHLLSKELQLYYEKIVQFIKEKETVSIASECLKNESGIQQLIPYFVHFFNEEILKNLRNGEYLVDIITVYESLIMNKMIFIEPYMHQMLPSLLTCVVGKSIGLDSRDGARAEDGAGSTANEDAPGLSARRRASATIKHIYDTYSLSYTTLAPRVLNTLLKTWADGAKTPESHYGAIYCLCNLGEKVVNGVVVQFKDEYLEKTDENKYALPIQILKRYTDS
;
A
#
# COMPACT_ATOMS: atom_id res chain seq x y z
N MET A 1 43.40 0.02 33.58
CA MET A 1 44.24 -0.46 32.46
C MET A 1 43.68 -1.79 32.02
N LEU A 2 43.39 -1.92 30.72
CA LEU A 2 42.89 -3.16 30.13
C LEU A 2 43.99 -4.25 30.06
N PHE A 3 45.25 -3.85 29.98
CA PHE A 3 46.40 -4.74 29.93
C PHE A 3 47.07 -4.87 31.29
N SER A 4 47.32 -6.11 31.76
CA SER A 4 48.08 -6.34 32.99
C SER A 4 49.58 -6.23 32.71
N ILE A 5 50.33 -5.71 33.70
CA ILE A 5 51.79 -5.59 33.64
C ILE A 5 52.42 -6.98 33.45
N GLU A 6 51.85 -8.00 34.08
CA GLU A 6 52.27 -9.41 33.94
C GLU A 6 52.20 -9.90 32.50
N THR A 7 51.16 -9.50 31.74
CA THR A 7 51.02 -9.88 30.31
C THR A 7 52.14 -9.27 29.47
N LEU A 8 52.48 -8.00 29.72
CA LEU A 8 53.56 -7.32 29.00
C LEU A 8 54.94 -7.87 29.38
N LYS A 9 55.16 -8.20 30.66
CA LYS A 9 56.38 -8.88 31.11
C LYS A 9 56.55 -10.25 30.46
N ALA A 10 55.48 -11.06 30.42
CA ALA A 10 55.50 -12.35 29.76
C ALA A 10 55.80 -12.22 28.25
N TYR A 11 55.24 -11.21 27.58
CA TYR A 11 55.54 -10.94 26.17
C TYR A 11 57.01 -10.51 25.97
N ALA A 12 57.55 -9.63 26.81
CA ALA A 12 58.96 -9.21 26.75
C ALA A 12 59.92 -10.40 26.95
N GLN A 13 59.63 -11.27 27.92
CA GLN A 13 60.39 -12.50 28.16
C GLN A 13 60.34 -13.44 26.94
N SER A 14 59.18 -13.57 26.29
CA SER A 14 59.04 -14.38 25.06
C SER A 14 59.91 -13.87 23.89
N LYS A 15 60.24 -12.58 23.88
CA LYS A 15 61.13 -11.94 22.90
C LYS A 15 62.60 -11.92 23.34
N GLY A 16 62.93 -12.50 24.50
CA GLY A 16 64.29 -12.58 25.02
C GLY A 16 64.78 -11.33 25.75
N ILE A 17 63.87 -10.45 26.20
CA ILE A 17 64.22 -9.25 26.97
C ILE A 17 64.02 -9.57 28.47
N PRO A 18 65.09 -9.65 29.28
CA PRO A 18 65.03 -10.24 30.61
C PRO A 18 64.44 -9.32 31.70
N GLU A 19 64.71 -8.02 31.68
CA GLU A 19 64.17 -7.07 32.67
C GLU A 19 63.81 -5.72 32.02
N ILE A 20 62.61 -5.23 32.35
CA ILE A 20 62.08 -3.91 31.97
C ILE A 20 61.50 -3.30 33.25
N GLU A 21 61.70 -2.00 33.48
CA GLU A 21 61.16 -1.32 34.65
C GLU A 21 59.62 -1.27 34.63
N ASP A 22 59.00 -1.36 35.80
CA ASP A 22 57.55 -1.43 35.93
C ASP A 22 56.84 -0.13 35.51
N GLU A 23 57.51 1.01 35.61
CA GLU A 23 56.97 2.29 35.15
C GLU A 23 56.90 2.38 33.61
N ASP A 24 57.90 1.88 32.90
CA ASP A 24 57.90 1.84 31.43
C ASP A 24 56.78 0.94 30.89
N LEU A 25 56.55 -0.20 31.55
CA LEU A 25 55.46 -1.12 31.21
C LEU A 25 54.07 -0.50 31.42
N LYS A 26 53.91 0.37 32.42
CA LYS A 26 52.64 1.11 32.62
C LYS A 26 52.39 2.09 31.49
N ILE A 27 53.43 2.81 31.03
CA ILE A 27 53.31 3.75 29.91
C ILE A 27 52.94 2.98 28.63
N LEU A 28 53.61 1.86 28.38
CA LEU A 28 53.31 1.01 27.23
C LEU A 28 51.88 0.45 27.28
N ALA A 29 51.41 0.01 28.45
CA ALA A 29 50.04 -0.44 28.63
C ALA A 29 49.00 0.65 28.31
N GLN A 30 49.28 1.90 28.68
CA GLN A 30 48.42 3.04 28.38
C GLN A 30 48.37 3.36 26.87
N ASP A 31 49.51 3.33 26.19
CA ASP A 31 49.56 3.55 24.73
C ASP A 31 48.83 2.43 23.97
N LEU A 32 49.05 1.15 24.34
CA LEU A 32 48.34 0.02 23.75
C LEU A 32 46.82 0.12 23.95
N GLU A 33 46.38 0.53 25.13
CA GLU A 33 44.97 0.76 25.43
C GLU A 33 44.39 1.89 24.56
N TYR A 34 45.13 2.98 24.35
CA TYR A 34 44.74 4.05 23.44
C TYR A 34 44.59 3.54 22.00
N ARG A 35 45.59 2.81 21.48
CA ARG A 35 45.56 2.25 20.13
C ARG A 35 44.42 1.27 19.91
N LEU A 36 44.12 0.42 20.90
CA LEU A 36 43.00 -0.52 20.85
C LEU A 36 41.65 0.20 20.79
N LYS A 37 41.47 1.25 21.62
CA LYS A 37 40.24 2.07 21.59
C LYS A 37 40.09 2.80 20.26
N GLU A 38 41.17 3.36 19.74
CA GLU A 38 41.21 4.03 18.45
C GLU A 38 40.81 3.07 17.32
N LEU A 39 41.34 1.84 17.33
CA LEU A 39 40.97 0.79 16.37
C LEU A 39 39.51 0.37 16.49
N ALA A 40 39.00 0.19 17.71
CA ALA A 40 37.60 -0.17 17.96
C ALA A 40 36.63 0.91 17.47
N GLN A 41 37.00 2.19 17.62
CA GLN A 41 36.22 3.31 17.10
C GLN A 41 36.17 3.31 15.57
N GLU A 42 37.32 3.16 14.89
CA GLU A 42 37.34 3.08 13.43
C GLU A 42 36.55 1.87 12.90
N SER A 43 36.73 0.71 13.52
CA SER A 43 35.98 -0.51 13.18
C SER A 43 34.47 -0.31 13.34
N SER A 44 34.04 0.41 14.38
CA SER A 44 32.63 0.74 14.60
C SER A 44 32.07 1.66 13.50
N LYS A 45 32.86 2.57 12.94
CA LYS A 45 32.43 3.39 11.81
C LYS A 45 32.17 2.53 10.57
N PHE A 46 33.04 1.55 10.27
CA PHE A 46 32.82 0.61 9.17
C PHE A 46 31.59 -0.28 9.38
N MET A 47 31.34 -0.72 10.62
CA MET A 47 30.14 -1.48 10.99
C MET A 47 28.86 -0.67 10.75
N ILE A 48 28.82 0.58 11.20
CA ILE A 48 27.67 1.48 11.03
C ILE A 48 27.47 1.82 9.54
N ALA A 49 28.55 2.10 8.82
CA ALA A 49 28.50 2.35 7.37
C ALA A 49 27.96 1.12 6.60
N SER A 50 28.24 -0.09 7.09
CA SER A 50 27.71 -1.35 6.58
C SER A 50 26.26 -1.65 7.00
N LYS A 51 25.60 -0.76 7.75
CA LYS A 51 24.24 -0.93 8.29
C LYS A 51 24.07 -2.18 9.17
N ARG A 52 25.13 -2.59 9.86
CA ARG A 52 25.12 -3.74 10.79
C ARG A 52 25.19 -3.24 12.23
N SER A 53 24.68 -4.05 13.16
CA SER A 53 24.77 -3.81 14.61
C SER A 53 25.79 -4.68 15.32
N LYS A 54 26.31 -5.71 14.64
CA LYS A 54 27.35 -6.61 15.14
C LYS A 54 28.64 -6.35 14.37
N LEU A 55 29.71 -6.12 15.11
CA LEU A 55 31.05 -5.87 14.59
C LEU A 55 31.64 -7.19 14.07
N SER A 56 32.15 -7.16 12.84
CA SER A 56 32.76 -8.32 12.18
C SER A 56 34.28 -8.18 12.08
N ILE A 57 34.94 -9.30 11.78
CA ILE A 57 36.40 -9.36 11.56
C ILE A 57 36.80 -8.46 10.39
N GLU A 58 35.98 -8.42 9.34
CA GLU A 58 36.22 -7.56 8.17
C GLU A 58 36.25 -6.09 8.54
N ASP A 59 35.37 -5.63 9.43
CA ASP A 59 35.33 -4.24 9.89
C ASP A 59 36.64 -3.82 10.57
N VAL A 60 37.23 -4.74 11.34
CA VAL A 60 38.54 -4.53 11.98
C VAL A 60 39.66 -4.52 10.95
N ASN A 61 39.62 -5.43 9.97
CA ASN A 61 40.62 -5.46 8.90
C ASN A 61 40.56 -4.20 8.03
N TYR A 62 39.38 -3.67 7.72
CA TYR A 62 39.25 -2.37 7.04
C TYR A 62 39.78 -1.21 7.88
N ALA A 63 39.57 -1.25 9.20
CA ALA A 63 40.13 -0.25 10.10
C ALA A 63 41.66 -0.32 10.18
N LEU A 64 42.26 -1.51 10.17
CA LEU A 64 43.71 -1.70 10.09
C LEU A 64 44.27 -1.15 8.77
N LEU A 65 43.63 -1.51 7.65
CA LEU A 65 44.00 -1.00 6.32
C LEU A 65 43.92 0.53 6.23
N SER A 66 42.93 1.16 6.86
CA SER A 66 42.84 2.64 6.88
C SER A 66 43.97 3.31 7.65
N LYS A 67 44.67 2.56 8.50
CA LYS A 67 45.83 3.01 9.28
C LYS A 67 47.15 2.54 8.69
N GLU A 68 47.14 1.98 7.48
CA GLU A 68 48.32 1.43 6.81
C GLU A 68 48.97 0.28 7.61
N ILE A 69 48.16 -0.45 8.39
CA ILE A 69 48.58 -1.65 9.12
C ILE A 69 48.09 -2.87 8.33
N ASP A 70 48.97 -3.87 8.20
CA ASP A 70 48.63 -5.12 7.54
C ASP A 70 47.45 -5.83 8.24
N PRO A 71 46.48 -6.38 7.48
CA PRO A 71 45.32 -7.04 8.04
C PRO A 71 45.70 -8.34 8.74
N LEU A 72 44.95 -8.70 9.77
CA LEU A 72 45.18 -9.94 10.51
C LEU A 72 44.57 -11.12 9.74
N LEU A 73 45.45 -12.01 9.26
CA LEU A 73 45.06 -13.23 8.54
C LEU A 73 44.79 -14.38 9.52
N GLY A 74 43.95 -15.34 9.11
CA GLY A 74 43.66 -16.55 9.89
C GLY A 74 42.42 -16.46 10.80
N TYR A 75 41.72 -15.33 10.82
CA TYR A 75 40.47 -15.17 11.56
C TYR A 75 39.27 -15.38 10.63
N ASN A 76 38.42 -16.36 10.94
CA ASN A 76 37.17 -16.63 10.21
C ASN A 76 36.01 -16.75 11.20
N THR A 77 34.81 -16.35 10.76
CA THR A 77 33.57 -16.45 11.57
C THR A 77 33.09 -17.90 11.68
N SER A 78 33.48 -18.79 10.76
CA SER A 78 33.09 -20.20 10.81
C SER A 78 33.70 -20.97 11.98
N ASN A 79 34.90 -20.58 12.42
CA ASN A 79 35.65 -21.27 13.47
C ASN A 79 35.69 -20.39 14.71
N SER A 80 34.85 -20.72 15.69
CA SER A 80 34.90 -20.03 16.98
C SER A 80 36.16 -20.42 17.74
N LEU A 81 36.94 -19.43 18.18
CA LEU A 81 38.14 -19.64 18.98
C LEU A 81 37.73 -20.05 20.40
N MET A 82 38.03 -21.30 20.76
CA MET A 82 37.78 -21.84 22.10
C MET A 82 39.04 -21.74 22.95
N PHE A 83 39.05 -20.84 23.93
CA PHE A 83 40.17 -20.68 24.85
C PHE A 83 40.16 -21.79 25.92
N LYS A 84 41.24 -22.59 25.98
CA LYS A 84 41.45 -23.62 27.01
C LYS A 84 42.43 -23.11 28.07
N SER A 85 42.12 -23.31 29.34
CA SER A 85 43.01 -22.97 30.47
C SER A 85 43.96 -24.13 30.79
N ILE A 86 45.20 -23.81 31.15
CA ILE A 86 46.18 -24.79 31.63
C ILE A 86 45.99 -24.98 33.15
N PRO A 87 45.67 -26.19 33.64
CA PRO A 87 45.44 -26.44 35.06
C PRO A 87 46.63 -26.01 35.92
N GLY A 88 46.36 -25.23 36.98
CA GLY A 88 47.39 -24.74 37.91
C GLY A 88 48.10 -23.44 37.48
N SER A 89 47.68 -22.82 36.37
CA SER A 89 48.19 -21.51 35.93
C SER A 89 47.06 -20.61 35.43
N ASN A 90 47.27 -19.29 35.42
CA ASN A 90 46.34 -18.33 34.81
C ASN A 90 46.57 -18.18 33.28
N LEU A 91 47.16 -19.19 32.64
CA LEU A 91 47.48 -19.17 31.21
C LEU A 91 46.35 -19.82 30.41
N TYR A 92 46.02 -19.18 29.30
CA TYR A 92 45.06 -19.66 28.32
C TYR A 92 45.76 -19.87 26.99
N TYR A 93 45.40 -20.92 26.28
CA TYR A 93 45.87 -21.17 24.92
C TYR A 93 44.69 -21.53 24.02
N VAL A 94 44.87 -21.27 22.73
CA VAL A 94 43.97 -21.77 21.69
C VAL A 94 44.58 -23.08 21.20
N PRO A 95 43.90 -24.23 21.35
CA PRO A 95 44.38 -25.49 20.81
C PRO A 95 44.38 -25.40 19.28
N ASP A 96 45.51 -25.73 18.67
CA ASP A 96 45.65 -25.87 17.22
C ASP A 96 45.69 -27.37 16.90
N GLU A 97 44.61 -27.90 16.34
CA GLU A 97 44.49 -29.32 16.00
C GLU A 97 45.01 -29.53 14.57
N GLU A 98 46.00 -30.40 14.41
CA GLU A 98 46.51 -30.78 13.09
C GLU A 98 45.41 -31.48 12.29
N LEU A 99 45.07 -30.93 11.12
CA LEU A 99 44.06 -31.48 10.23
C LEU A 99 44.72 -32.30 9.12
N ASP A 100 44.18 -33.50 8.89
CA ASP A 100 44.59 -34.34 7.77
C ASP A 100 44.06 -33.81 6.43
N LEU A 101 44.93 -33.69 5.43
CA LEU A 101 44.59 -33.12 4.12
C LEU A 101 43.58 -33.98 3.36
N GLU A 102 43.65 -35.31 3.51
CA GLU A 102 42.70 -36.22 2.86
C GLU A 102 41.27 -36.02 3.40
N SER A 103 41.15 -35.72 4.70
CA SER A 103 39.86 -35.41 5.34
C SER A 103 39.22 -34.13 4.79
N ILE A 104 40.03 -33.12 4.47
CA ILE A 104 39.55 -31.85 3.90
C ILE A 104 39.11 -32.05 2.45
N LEU A 105 39.87 -32.81 1.67
CA LEU A 105 39.55 -33.08 0.26
C LEU A 105 38.26 -33.90 0.09
N THR A 106 37.96 -34.77 1.05
CA THR A 106 36.74 -35.59 1.05
C THR A 106 35.54 -34.89 1.69
N SER A 107 35.75 -33.72 2.30
CA SER A 107 34.67 -32.97 2.96
C SER A 107 33.62 -32.48 1.95
N PRO A 108 32.32 -32.57 2.29
CA PRO A 108 31.26 -32.14 1.38
C PRO A 108 31.25 -30.61 1.24
N LEU A 109 30.93 -30.14 0.04
CA LEU A 109 30.78 -28.71 -0.24
C LEU A 109 29.67 -28.09 0.63
N PRO A 110 29.85 -26.83 1.10
CA PRO A 110 28.83 -26.14 1.87
C PRO A 110 27.58 -25.87 1.03
N LYS A 111 26.42 -25.79 1.70
CA LYS A 111 25.17 -25.46 1.04
C LYS A 111 25.15 -23.97 0.67
N ILE A 112 24.80 -23.68 -0.57
CA ILE A 112 24.69 -22.32 -1.08
C ILE A 112 23.30 -21.77 -0.70
N PRO A 113 23.20 -20.57 -0.08
CA PRO A 113 21.92 -19.94 0.19
C PRO A 113 21.19 -19.55 -1.10
N GLN A 114 19.86 -19.40 -1.01
CA GLN A 114 19.08 -18.90 -2.14
C GLN A 114 19.45 -17.45 -2.46
N LYS A 115 19.26 -17.05 -3.72
CA LYS A 115 19.46 -15.67 -4.15
C LYS A 115 18.49 -14.74 -3.39
N PRO A 116 18.91 -13.51 -3.03
CA PRO A 116 18.05 -12.57 -2.33
C PRO A 116 16.85 -12.18 -3.20
N VAL A 117 15.64 -12.22 -2.63
CA VAL A 117 14.38 -11.81 -3.27
C VAL A 117 13.68 -10.80 -2.37
N ILE A 118 13.05 -9.80 -2.97
CA ILE A 118 12.28 -8.77 -2.25
C ILE A 118 10.81 -9.17 -2.23
N SER A 119 10.24 -9.31 -1.02
CA SER A 119 8.80 -9.46 -0.80
C SER A 119 8.22 -8.15 -0.28
N LYS A 120 7.03 -7.76 -0.74
CA LYS A 120 6.35 -6.52 -0.35
C LYS A 120 5.05 -6.83 0.37
N HIS A 121 4.75 -6.07 1.42
CA HIS A 121 3.48 -6.13 2.11
C HIS A 121 3.11 -4.74 2.65
N TRP A 122 1.84 -4.56 3.02
CA TRP A 122 1.39 -3.34 3.68
C TRP A 122 1.85 -3.33 5.14
N LEU A 123 2.69 -2.37 5.51
CA LEU A 123 3.10 -2.16 6.89
C LEU A 123 2.04 -1.37 7.68
N ALA A 124 1.44 -0.37 7.05
CA ALA A 124 0.39 0.46 7.63
C ALA A 124 -0.56 0.99 6.55
N ILE A 125 -1.83 1.13 6.90
CA ILE A 125 -2.88 1.77 6.12
C ILE A 125 -3.50 2.82 7.04
N GLU A 126 -3.46 4.10 6.65
CA GLU A 126 -3.96 5.23 7.48
C GLU A 126 -3.38 5.24 8.91
N GLY A 127 -2.09 4.91 9.04
CA GLY A 127 -1.40 4.83 10.33
C GLY A 127 -1.70 3.59 11.17
N VAL A 128 -2.64 2.74 10.75
CA VAL A 128 -2.96 1.47 11.43
C VAL A 128 -2.24 0.31 10.75
N GLN A 129 -1.56 -0.52 11.53
CA GLN A 129 -0.90 -1.71 11.00
C GLN A 129 -1.91 -2.84 10.76
N PRO A 130 -2.04 -3.36 9.52
CA PRO A 130 -2.94 -4.47 9.25
C PRO A 130 -2.41 -5.74 9.91
N GLN A 131 -3.33 -6.58 10.39
CA GLN A 131 -3.00 -7.86 11.02
C GLN A 131 -2.72 -8.95 9.97
N ILE A 132 -1.60 -8.82 9.29
CA ILE A 132 -1.07 -9.82 8.36
C ILE A 132 0.09 -10.59 9.01
N PRO A 133 0.38 -11.84 8.61
CA PRO A 133 1.45 -12.64 9.22
C PRO A 133 2.84 -12.00 9.20
N GLN A 134 3.09 -11.07 8.27
CA GLN A 134 4.36 -10.36 8.13
C GLN A 134 4.52 -9.19 9.11
N ASN A 135 3.42 -8.67 9.67
CA ASN A 135 3.45 -7.57 10.62
C ASN A 135 3.54 -8.11 12.06
N PRO A 136 4.33 -7.46 12.93
CA PRO A 136 4.45 -7.88 14.32
C PRO A 136 3.11 -7.74 15.02
N LEU A 137 2.80 -8.68 15.90
CA LEU A 137 1.60 -8.59 16.72
C LEU A 137 1.79 -7.50 17.78
N PRO A 138 0.75 -6.73 18.17
CA PRO A 138 0.88 -5.69 19.19
C PRO A 138 1.53 -6.16 20.50
N MET A 139 1.36 -7.43 20.87
CA MET A 139 1.98 -8.03 22.05
C MET A 139 3.52 -8.18 21.95
N GLU A 140 4.09 -8.21 20.75
CA GLU A 140 5.54 -8.34 20.55
C GLU A 140 6.29 -7.00 20.75
N ARG A 141 5.56 -5.88 20.86
CA ARG A 141 6.14 -4.56 21.13
C ARG A 141 6.34 -4.25 22.62
N MET A 142 5.74 -5.04 23.51
CA MET A 142 5.96 -4.86 24.94
C MET A 142 7.20 -5.66 25.34
N PRO A 143 8.29 -5.01 25.80
CA PRO A 143 9.29 -5.74 26.57
C PRO A 143 8.57 -6.39 27.76
N GLU A 144 8.77 -7.68 27.95
CA GLU A 144 8.29 -8.57 29.02
C GLU A 144 7.57 -7.91 30.22
N ILE A 145 6.34 -7.42 30.01
CA ILE A 145 5.42 -7.06 31.10
C ILE A 145 4.34 -8.14 31.13
N LYS A 146 4.16 -8.68 32.33
CA LYS A 146 3.44 -9.91 32.67
C LYS A 146 2.04 -9.98 32.00
N LYS A 147 1.77 -11.16 31.42
CA LYS A 147 0.51 -11.54 30.77
C LYS A 147 -0.60 -11.73 31.80
N GLU A 148 -1.43 -10.72 32.03
CA GLU A 148 -2.79 -10.90 32.55
C GLU A 148 -3.75 -10.03 31.71
N ASP A 149 -4.79 -10.66 31.18
CA ASP A 149 -5.95 -10.10 30.46
C ASP A 149 -5.76 -9.44 29.08
N THR A 150 -5.35 -10.24 28.08
CA THR A 150 -5.23 -9.79 26.67
C THR A 150 -6.51 -9.89 25.83
N LEU A 151 -7.55 -10.60 26.28
CA LEU A 151 -8.76 -10.84 25.47
C LEU A 151 -9.86 -9.78 25.62
N ALA A 152 -9.92 -9.07 26.76
CA ALA A 152 -10.89 -7.99 26.97
C ALA A 152 -10.41 -6.66 26.34
N ALA A 153 -9.12 -6.33 26.50
CA ALA A 153 -8.52 -5.12 25.94
C ALA A 153 -8.50 -5.12 24.40
N MET A 154 -8.34 -6.29 23.75
CA MET A 154 -8.41 -6.38 22.29
C MET A 154 -9.80 -6.09 21.72
N LYS A 155 -10.88 -6.39 22.46
CA LYS A 155 -12.24 -6.06 22.01
C LYS A 155 -12.56 -4.57 22.20
N GLU A 156 -12.12 -3.99 23.31
CA GLU A 156 -12.28 -2.56 23.56
C GLU A 156 -11.47 -1.71 22.57
N ASP A 157 -10.23 -2.07 22.21
CA ASP A 157 -9.44 -1.32 21.22
C ASP A 157 -10.02 -1.39 19.79
N ILE A 158 -10.68 -2.49 19.43
CA ILE A 158 -11.36 -2.64 18.13
C ILE A 158 -12.66 -1.83 18.11
N GLU A 159 -13.41 -1.80 19.21
CA GLU A 159 -14.65 -1.00 19.33
C GLU A 159 -14.39 0.50 19.50
N ILE A 160 -13.29 0.90 20.18
CA ILE A 160 -12.85 2.29 20.34
C ILE A 160 -12.36 2.85 18.99
N ARG A 161 -11.70 2.06 18.15
CA ARG A 161 -11.30 2.51 16.79
C ARG A 161 -12.50 2.74 15.87
N ASN A 162 -13.58 1.98 16.01
CA ASN A 162 -14.82 2.22 15.28
C ASN A 162 -15.58 3.48 15.77
N HIS A 163 -15.20 4.04 16.93
CA HIS A 163 -15.79 5.25 17.51
C HIS A 163 -14.81 6.41 17.69
N MET A 164 -13.56 6.31 17.20
CA MET A 164 -12.70 7.47 17.07
C MET A 164 -13.30 8.35 15.98
N LYS A 165 -14.27 9.18 16.39
CA LYS A 165 -14.60 10.45 15.74
C LYS A 165 -13.24 11.04 15.39
N HIS A 166 -12.89 11.06 14.10
CA HIS A 166 -11.63 11.64 13.67
C HIS A 166 -11.51 12.97 14.40
N LEU A 167 -10.36 13.23 15.04
CA LEU A 167 -10.10 14.45 15.77
C LEU A 167 -9.96 15.58 14.75
N LEU A 168 -11.08 15.92 14.12
CA LEU A 168 -11.16 16.82 13.01
C LEU A 168 -11.01 18.22 13.57
N SER A 169 -10.04 18.97 13.06
CA SER A 169 -9.89 20.37 13.45
C SER A 169 -11.17 21.14 13.12
N LYS A 170 -11.43 22.21 13.88
CA LYS A 170 -12.57 23.10 13.60
C LYS A 170 -12.51 23.66 12.18
N GLU A 171 -11.31 23.90 11.65
CA GLU A 171 -11.09 24.38 10.29
C GLU A 171 -11.49 23.35 9.24
N LEU A 172 -11.13 22.08 9.44
CA LEU A 172 -11.53 21.00 8.53
C LEU A 172 -13.04 20.72 8.60
N GLN A 173 -13.67 20.88 9.77
CA GLN A 173 -15.12 20.82 9.90
C GLN A 173 -15.79 21.94 9.09
N LEU A 174 -15.36 23.19 9.27
CA LEU A 174 -15.88 24.33 8.51
C LEU A 174 -15.64 24.19 7.00
N TYR A 175 -14.49 23.63 6.60
CA TYR A 175 -14.21 23.31 5.21
C TYR A 175 -15.22 22.29 4.65
N TYR A 176 -15.43 21.19 5.37
CA TYR A 176 -16.40 20.17 4.98
C TYR A 176 -17.81 20.76 4.86
N GLU A 177 -18.27 21.51 5.86
CA GLU A 177 -19.59 22.15 5.85
C GLU A 177 -19.76 23.10 4.65
N LYS A 178 -18.72 23.90 4.35
CA LYS A 178 -18.74 24.84 3.22
C LYS A 178 -18.78 24.14 1.87
N ILE A 179 -18.02 23.05 1.69
CA ILE A 179 -18.09 22.23 0.47
C ILE A 179 -19.47 21.58 0.32
N VAL A 180 -20.05 21.04 1.40
CA VAL A 180 -21.41 20.48 1.39
C VAL A 180 -22.45 21.52 1.02
N GLN A 181 -22.30 22.76 1.50
CA GLN A 181 -23.16 23.87 1.11
C GLN A 181 -23.02 24.20 -0.38
N PHE A 182 -21.78 24.29 -0.89
CA PHE A 182 -21.52 24.58 -2.30
C PHE A 182 -22.03 23.51 -3.26
N ILE A 183 -22.10 22.25 -2.83
CA ILE A 183 -22.69 21.19 -3.66
C ILE A 183 -24.20 21.42 -3.84
N LYS A 184 -24.90 22.03 -2.87
CA LYS A 184 -26.35 22.30 -2.97
C LYS A 184 -26.69 23.52 -3.84
N GLU A 185 -25.71 24.39 -4.07
CA GLU A 185 -25.87 25.63 -4.83
C GLU A 185 -25.29 25.44 -6.24
N LYS A 186 -26.14 25.45 -7.29
CA LYS A 186 -25.72 25.13 -8.68
C LYS A 186 -24.53 25.96 -9.20
N GLU A 187 -24.43 27.23 -8.80
CA GLU A 187 -23.38 28.14 -9.29
C GLU A 187 -22.00 27.87 -8.67
N THR A 188 -21.95 27.23 -7.49
CA THR A 188 -20.70 27.03 -6.74
C THR A 188 -20.13 25.60 -6.88
N VAL A 189 -20.82 24.70 -7.59
CA VAL A 189 -20.36 23.32 -7.86
C VAL A 189 -18.99 23.29 -8.56
N SER A 190 -18.77 24.19 -9.53
CA SER A 190 -17.48 24.28 -10.23
C SER A 190 -16.34 24.60 -9.26
N ILE A 191 -16.58 25.54 -8.33
CA ILE A 191 -15.61 25.93 -7.30
C ILE A 191 -15.32 24.76 -6.37
N ALA A 192 -16.36 24.07 -5.89
CA ALA A 192 -16.21 22.88 -5.04
C ALA A 192 -15.41 21.78 -5.74
N SER A 193 -15.64 21.56 -7.04
CA SER A 193 -14.93 20.55 -7.82
C SER A 193 -13.43 20.86 -7.95
N GLU A 194 -13.08 22.12 -8.22
CA GLU A 194 -11.68 22.56 -8.36
C GLU A 194 -10.95 22.55 -7.00
N CYS A 195 -11.65 22.93 -5.92
CA CYS A 195 -11.14 22.80 -4.56
C CYS A 195 -10.77 21.34 -4.24
N LEU A 196 -11.69 20.40 -4.38
CA LEU A 196 -11.42 18.99 -4.04
C LEU A 196 -10.37 18.33 -4.95
N LYS A 197 -10.18 18.84 -6.17
CA LYS A 197 -9.19 18.31 -7.12
C LYS A 197 -7.76 18.69 -6.77
N ASN A 198 -7.55 19.91 -6.27
CA ASN A 198 -6.21 20.47 -6.02
C ASN A 198 -5.81 20.51 -4.55
N GLU A 199 -6.78 20.44 -3.63
CA GLU A 199 -6.51 20.58 -2.20
C GLU A 199 -5.68 19.41 -1.66
N SER A 200 -4.77 19.73 -0.74
CA SER A 200 -3.93 18.76 -0.04
C SER A 200 -4.27 18.74 1.45
N GLY A 201 -4.03 17.63 2.15
CA GLY A 201 -4.29 17.55 3.60
C GLY A 201 -5.75 17.26 4.00
N ILE A 202 -6.66 17.04 3.04
CA ILE A 202 -8.04 16.62 3.31
C ILE A 202 -8.21 15.11 3.53
N GLN A 203 -7.12 14.36 3.72
CA GLN A 203 -7.13 12.90 3.84
C GLN A 203 -8.05 12.40 4.97
N GLN A 204 -8.12 13.13 6.09
CA GLN A 204 -9.01 12.81 7.21
C GLN A 204 -10.51 13.01 6.87
N LEU A 205 -10.83 13.84 5.88
CA LEU A 205 -12.20 14.10 5.45
C LEU A 205 -12.72 13.07 4.43
N ILE A 206 -11.84 12.27 3.84
CA ILE A 206 -12.21 11.33 2.77
C ILE A 206 -13.29 10.32 3.19
N PRO A 207 -13.21 9.65 4.35
CA PRO A 207 -14.28 8.75 4.79
C PRO A 207 -15.64 9.46 4.86
N TYR A 208 -15.65 10.71 5.33
CA TYR A 208 -16.85 11.53 5.47
C TYR A 208 -17.42 11.95 4.11
N PHE A 209 -16.57 12.39 3.19
CA PHE A 209 -16.99 12.72 1.83
C PHE A 209 -17.52 11.50 1.08
N VAL A 210 -16.83 10.36 1.14
CA VAL A 210 -17.28 9.12 0.49
C VAL A 210 -18.63 8.67 1.06
N HIS A 211 -18.80 8.73 2.38
CA HIS A 211 -20.09 8.42 3.01
C HIS A 211 -21.19 9.40 2.59
N PHE A 212 -20.91 10.71 2.63
CA PHE A 212 -21.85 11.76 2.20
C PHE A 212 -22.28 11.59 0.75
N PHE A 213 -21.34 11.42 -0.19
CA PHE A 213 -21.66 11.21 -1.60
C PHE A 213 -22.47 9.93 -1.81
N ASN A 214 -22.11 8.84 -1.13
CA ASN A 214 -22.86 7.59 -1.23
C ASN A 214 -24.31 7.74 -0.74
N GLU A 215 -24.54 8.46 0.36
CA GLU A 215 -25.89 8.72 0.85
C GLU A 215 -26.69 9.66 -0.06
N GLU A 216 -26.09 10.76 -0.51
CA GLU A 216 -26.77 11.74 -1.35
C GLU A 216 -27.15 11.16 -2.72
N ILE A 217 -26.28 10.33 -3.30
CA ILE A 217 -26.58 9.59 -4.52
C ILE A 217 -27.80 8.68 -4.33
N LEU A 218 -27.88 7.95 -3.22
CA LEU A 218 -28.98 7.02 -2.94
C LEU A 218 -30.30 7.74 -2.62
N LYS A 219 -30.24 8.89 -1.93
CA LYS A 219 -31.42 9.70 -1.57
C LYS A 219 -32.00 10.42 -2.79
N ASN A 220 -31.16 10.92 -3.69
CA ASN A 220 -31.57 11.81 -4.78
C ASN A 220 -31.58 11.16 -6.16
N LEU A 221 -31.77 9.84 -6.26
CA LEU A 221 -31.82 9.11 -7.55
C LEU A 221 -32.80 9.71 -8.58
N ARG A 222 -33.84 10.42 -8.13
CA ARG A 222 -34.86 11.03 -9.00
C ARG A 222 -34.45 12.38 -9.60
N ASN A 223 -33.57 13.14 -8.96
CA ASN A 223 -33.14 14.45 -9.46
C ASN A 223 -31.88 14.29 -10.32
N GLY A 224 -32.06 14.19 -11.64
CA GLY A 224 -30.96 13.93 -12.56
C GLY A 224 -29.92 15.05 -12.61
N GLU A 225 -30.33 16.31 -12.51
CA GLU A 225 -29.42 17.46 -12.55
C GLU A 225 -28.48 17.47 -11.33
N TYR A 226 -29.05 17.30 -10.14
CA TYR A 226 -28.27 17.26 -8.90
C TYR A 226 -27.30 16.07 -8.84
N LEU A 227 -27.69 14.92 -9.41
CA LEU A 227 -26.79 13.77 -9.52
C LEU A 227 -25.59 14.06 -10.42
N VAL A 228 -25.77 14.80 -11.52
CA VAL A 228 -24.65 15.20 -12.38
C VAL A 228 -23.66 16.05 -11.60
N ASP A 229 -24.14 17.01 -10.81
CA ASP A 229 -23.30 17.88 -9.98
C ASP A 229 -22.53 17.07 -8.93
N ILE A 230 -23.21 16.19 -8.19
CA ILE A 230 -22.56 15.32 -7.18
C ILE A 230 -21.50 14.42 -7.83
N ILE A 231 -21.82 13.74 -8.94
CA ILE A 231 -20.87 12.84 -9.60
C ILE A 231 -19.65 13.62 -10.10
N THR A 232 -19.83 14.86 -10.57
CA THR A 232 -18.72 15.72 -11.01
C THR A 232 -17.78 16.06 -9.85
N VAL A 233 -18.32 16.41 -8.69
CA VAL A 233 -17.54 16.68 -7.48
C VAL A 233 -16.88 15.39 -6.95
N TYR A 234 -17.56 14.26 -7.08
CA TYR A 234 -17.02 12.96 -6.68
C TYR A 234 -15.88 12.50 -7.59
N GLU A 235 -16.01 12.75 -8.90
CA GLU A 235 -14.96 12.53 -9.89
C GLU A 235 -13.75 13.43 -9.62
N SER A 236 -13.96 14.69 -9.26
CA SER A 236 -12.85 15.60 -8.95
C SER A 236 -12.07 15.15 -7.72
N LEU A 237 -12.75 14.57 -6.72
CA LEU A 237 -12.10 13.90 -5.59
C LEU A 237 -11.24 12.72 -6.07
N ILE A 238 -11.77 11.85 -6.94
CA ILE A 238 -11.06 10.68 -7.50
C ILE A 238 -9.83 11.08 -8.33
N MET A 239 -9.90 12.21 -9.03
CA MET A 239 -8.81 12.73 -9.85
C MET A 239 -7.67 13.38 -9.04
N ASN A 240 -7.88 13.63 -7.74
CA ASN A 240 -6.87 14.28 -6.91
C ASN A 240 -5.68 13.34 -6.66
N LYS A 241 -4.52 13.70 -7.20
CA LYS A 241 -3.26 12.94 -7.09
C LYS A 241 -2.62 13.01 -5.70
N MET A 242 -3.03 13.96 -4.88
CA MET A 242 -2.47 14.18 -3.54
C MET A 242 -3.09 13.26 -2.49
N ILE A 243 -4.09 12.46 -2.88
CA ILE A 243 -4.93 11.68 -1.96
C ILE A 243 -4.80 10.19 -2.29
N PHE A 244 -4.61 9.38 -1.24
CA PHE A 244 -4.60 7.93 -1.38
C PHE A 244 -6.03 7.38 -1.27
N ILE A 245 -6.71 7.27 -2.42
CA ILE A 245 -8.14 6.91 -2.51
C ILE A 245 -8.37 5.39 -2.55
N GLU A 246 -7.31 4.66 -2.88
CA GLU A 246 -7.28 3.20 -3.00
C GLU A 246 -8.02 2.43 -1.89
N PRO A 247 -7.88 2.75 -0.58
CA PRO A 247 -8.60 2.04 0.48
C PRO A 247 -10.12 2.16 0.37
N TYR A 248 -10.64 3.25 -0.18
CA TYR A 248 -12.07 3.57 -0.23
C TYR A 248 -12.75 3.11 -1.52
N MET A 249 -11.98 2.67 -2.51
CA MET A 249 -12.48 2.25 -3.84
C MET A 249 -13.62 1.25 -3.78
N HIS A 250 -13.56 0.30 -2.84
CA HIS A 250 -14.58 -0.73 -2.66
C HIS A 250 -15.95 -0.17 -2.20
N GLN A 251 -15.96 1.01 -1.56
CA GLN A 251 -17.17 1.74 -1.13
C GLN A 251 -17.66 2.74 -2.17
N MET A 252 -16.75 3.30 -2.98
CA MET A 252 -17.09 4.27 -4.02
C MET A 252 -17.67 3.61 -5.27
N LEU A 253 -17.14 2.44 -5.64
CA LEU A 253 -17.55 1.76 -6.87
C LEU A 253 -19.04 1.35 -6.89
N PRO A 254 -19.64 0.82 -5.80
CA PRO A 254 -21.05 0.44 -5.80
C PRO A 254 -22.02 1.61 -6.01
N SER A 255 -21.74 2.80 -5.46
CA SER A 255 -22.60 3.96 -5.63
C SER A 255 -22.56 4.47 -7.08
N LEU A 256 -21.36 4.55 -7.68
CA LEU A 256 -21.19 4.88 -9.09
C LEU A 256 -21.86 3.84 -10.02
N LEU A 257 -21.71 2.54 -9.74
CA LEU A 257 -22.41 1.50 -10.51
C LEU A 257 -23.94 1.60 -10.36
N THR A 258 -24.44 2.01 -9.19
CA THR A 258 -25.87 2.26 -8.96
C THR A 258 -26.36 3.42 -9.82
N CYS A 259 -25.57 4.49 -9.98
CA CYS A 259 -25.86 5.60 -10.90
C CYS A 259 -25.87 5.19 -12.38
N VAL A 260 -25.18 4.12 -12.76
CA VAL A 260 -25.21 3.62 -14.15
C VAL A 260 -26.41 2.70 -14.38
N VAL A 261 -26.64 1.78 -13.45
CA VAL A 261 -27.56 0.64 -13.60
C VAL A 261 -28.97 0.90 -13.03
N GLY A 262 -29.16 1.96 -12.23
CA GLY A 262 -30.43 2.24 -11.55
C GLY A 262 -31.66 2.30 -12.47
N LYS A 263 -32.80 1.82 -11.94
CA LYS A 263 -34.05 1.65 -12.70
C LYS A 263 -34.81 2.95 -12.99
N SER A 264 -34.65 3.99 -12.17
CA SER A 264 -35.46 5.22 -12.22
C SER A 264 -34.61 6.46 -11.93
N ILE A 265 -33.58 6.68 -12.75
CA ILE A 265 -32.65 7.80 -12.58
C ILE A 265 -33.15 9.00 -13.36
N GLY A 266 -33.42 10.12 -12.68
CA GLY A 266 -33.82 11.37 -13.35
C GLY A 266 -35.27 11.40 -13.88
N LEU A 267 -36.12 10.44 -13.50
CA LEU A 267 -37.54 10.44 -13.87
C LEU A 267 -38.31 11.35 -12.90
N ASP A 268 -38.39 12.63 -13.20
CA ASP A 268 -39.41 13.49 -12.59
C ASP A 268 -40.78 13.03 -13.11
N SER A 269 -41.71 12.75 -12.19
CA SER A 269 -43.08 12.29 -12.50
C SER A 269 -43.91 13.22 -13.40
N ARG A 270 -43.35 14.36 -13.85
CA ARG A 270 -43.98 15.25 -14.84
C ARG A 270 -43.84 14.76 -16.28
N ASP A 271 -42.83 13.95 -16.59
CA ASP A 271 -42.68 13.36 -17.93
C ASP A 271 -43.47 12.06 -18.09
N GLY A 272 -43.86 11.41 -16.99
CA GLY A 272 -44.75 10.25 -17.01
C GLY A 272 -46.17 10.56 -17.50
N ALA A 273 -46.64 11.80 -17.30
CA ALA A 273 -47.97 12.24 -17.75
C ALA A 273 -48.02 12.73 -19.21
N ARG A 274 -46.85 12.88 -19.88
CA ARG A 274 -46.78 13.27 -21.31
C ARG A 274 -46.58 12.06 -22.23
N ALA A 275 -46.43 10.86 -21.68
CA ALA A 275 -46.17 9.64 -22.45
C ALA A 275 -47.44 8.93 -22.95
N GLU A 276 -48.64 9.35 -22.54
CA GLU A 276 -49.90 8.73 -22.97
C GLU A 276 -50.51 9.38 -24.23
N ASP A 277 -50.12 10.61 -24.57
CA ASP A 277 -50.57 11.28 -25.80
C ASP A 277 -49.54 11.07 -26.93
N GLY A 278 -49.96 10.30 -27.93
CA GLY A 278 -49.15 9.92 -29.08
C GLY A 278 -48.56 11.11 -29.84
N ALA A 279 -47.25 11.32 -29.66
CA ALA A 279 -46.36 11.97 -30.62
C ALA A 279 -44.94 11.53 -30.27
N GLY A 280 -44.22 10.90 -31.21
CA GLY A 280 -42.88 10.38 -30.98
C GLY A 280 -41.96 11.44 -30.39
N SER A 281 -41.59 11.29 -29.12
CA SER A 281 -40.51 12.06 -28.55
C SER A 281 -39.21 11.40 -29.01
N THR A 282 -38.52 12.07 -29.91
CA THR A 282 -37.07 11.89 -30.06
C THR A 282 -36.50 11.99 -28.65
N ALA A 283 -36.03 10.87 -28.11
CA ALA A 283 -35.37 10.83 -26.83
C ALA A 283 -34.21 11.82 -26.90
N ASN A 284 -34.38 13.00 -26.27
CA ASN A 284 -33.31 13.99 -26.22
C ASN A 284 -32.11 13.32 -25.55
N GLU A 285 -30.98 13.26 -26.26
CA GLU A 285 -29.70 12.73 -25.77
C GLU A 285 -29.23 13.45 -24.47
N ASP A 286 -29.85 14.60 -24.18
CA ASP A 286 -29.59 15.49 -23.05
C ASP A 286 -30.53 15.30 -21.85
N ALA A 287 -31.35 14.24 -21.82
CA ALA A 287 -32.16 13.95 -20.64
C ALA A 287 -31.26 13.87 -19.39
N PRO A 288 -31.61 14.56 -18.28
CA PRO A 288 -30.72 14.72 -17.13
C PRO A 288 -30.33 13.37 -16.50
N GLY A 289 -31.22 12.38 -16.55
CA GLY A 289 -30.93 11.00 -16.14
C GLY A 289 -29.90 10.27 -17.03
N LEU A 290 -29.89 10.54 -18.34
CA LEU A 290 -28.90 9.96 -19.27
C LEU A 290 -27.53 10.64 -19.10
N SER A 291 -27.51 11.95 -18.88
CA SER A 291 -26.29 12.71 -18.60
C SER A 291 -25.57 12.20 -17.34
N ALA A 292 -26.31 11.95 -16.26
CA ALA A 292 -25.79 11.36 -15.03
C ALA A 292 -25.14 9.99 -15.26
N ARG A 293 -25.81 9.11 -16.04
CA ARG A 293 -25.26 7.78 -16.41
C ARG A 293 -23.97 7.90 -17.23
N ARG A 294 -23.91 8.83 -18.19
CA ARG A 294 -22.71 9.06 -19.03
C ARG A 294 -21.53 9.54 -18.18
N ARG A 295 -21.78 10.45 -17.23
CA ARG A 295 -20.74 10.95 -16.33
C ARG A 295 -20.25 9.88 -15.36
N ALA A 296 -21.15 9.14 -14.72
CA ALA A 296 -20.77 8.00 -13.86
C ALA A 296 -19.93 6.95 -14.62
N SER A 297 -20.29 6.66 -15.87
CA SER A 297 -19.51 5.78 -16.75
C SER A 297 -18.10 6.32 -17.03
N ALA A 298 -17.95 7.63 -17.25
CA ALA A 298 -16.63 8.26 -17.43
C ALA A 298 -15.78 8.17 -16.15
N THR A 299 -16.38 8.39 -14.97
CA THR A 299 -15.70 8.23 -13.68
C THR A 299 -15.28 6.77 -13.45
N ILE A 300 -16.14 5.80 -13.77
CA ILE A 300 -15.81 4.36 -13.67
C ILE A 300 -14.69 3.99 -14.63
N LYS A 301 -14.66 4.56 -15.85
CA LYS A 301 -13.55 4.37 -16.77
C LYS A 301 -12.24 4.87 -16.18
N HIS A 302 -12.22 6.09 -15.65
CA HIS A 302 -11.02 6.64 -15.01
C HIS A 302 -10.52 5.74 -13.87
N ILE A 303 -11.45 5.23 -13.05
CA ILE A 303 -11.16 4.25 -12.00
C ILE A 303 -10.57 2.96 -12.59
N TYR A 304 -11.16 2.44 -13.65
CA TYR A 304 -10.74 1.20 -14.30
C TYR A 304 -9.33 1.34 -14.89
N ASP A 305 -9.07 2.38 -15.66
CA ASP A 305 -7.76 2.61 -16.30
C ASP A 305 -6.65 2.83 -15.28
N THR A 306 -6.95 3.53 -14.17
CA THR A 306 -5.95 3.85 -13.14
C THR A 306 -5.68 2.66 -12.21
N TYR A 307 -6.71 1.93 -11.79
CA TYR A 307 -6.61 0.97 -10.69
C TYR A 307 -6.80 -0.50 -11.09
N SER A 308 -7.13 -0.82 -12.35
CA SER A 308 -7.34 -2.21 -12.79
C SER A 308 -6.08 -3.07 -12.67
N LEU A 309 -4.87 -2.49 -12.74
CA LEU A 309 -3.62 -3.23 -12.61
C LEU A 309 -3.24 -3.45 -11.14
N SER A 310 -3.55 -2.50 -10.27
CA SER A 310 -3.29 -2.58 -8.83
C SER A 310 -4.26 -3.56 -8.15
N TYR A 311 -5.51 -3.64 -8.61
CA TYR A 311 -6.56 -4.46 -8.02
C TYR A 311 -7.09 -5.51 -9.01
N THR A 312 -6.62 -6.75 -8.85
CA THR A 312 -7.06 -7.88 -9.68
C THR A 312 -8.55 -8.19 -9.59
N THR A 313 -9.21 -7.79 -8.49
CA THR A 313 -10.65 -8.02 -8.26
C THR A 313 -11.55 -6.91 -8.79
N LEU A 314 -11.01 -5.72 -9.09
CA LEU A 314 -11.79 -4.55 -9.51
C LEU A 314 -12.41 -4.77 -10.91
N ALA A 315 -11.57 -5.09 -11.89
CA ALA A 315 -11.98 -5.32 -13.26
C ALA A 315 -13.09 -6.39 -13.41
N PRO A 316 -12.93 -7.62 -12.88
CA PRO A 316 -13.98 -8.64 -12.98
C PRO A 316 -15.27 -8.23 -12.26
N ARG A 317 -15.19 -7.47 -11.15
CA ARG A 317 -16.38 -7.00 -10.43
C ARG A 317 -17.19 -6.00 -11.25
N VAL A 318 -16.54 -5.03 -11.90
CA VAL A 318 -17.21 -4.06 -12.78
C VAL A 318 -17.86 -4.78 -13.96
N LEU A 319 -17.10 -5.61 -14.67
CA LEU A 319 -17.58 -6.33 -15.85
C LEU A 319 -18.76 -7.24 -15.52
N ASN A 320 -18.66 -8.05 -14.47
CA ASN A 320 -19.74 -8.97 -14.07
C ASN A 320 -21.02 -8.22 -13.67
N THR A 321 -20.90 -7.04 -13.04
CA THR A 321 -22.07 -6.25 -12.65
C THR A 321 -22.78 -5.67 -13.86
N LEU A 322 -22.02 -5.15 -14.84
CA LEU A 322 -22.57 -4.60 -16.08
C LEU A 322 -23.18 -5.70 -16.95
N LEU A 323 -22.49 -6.84 -17.10
CA LEU A 323 -22.99 -7.98 -17.88
C LEU A 323 -24.24 -8.60 -17.27
N LYS A 324 -24.28 -8.77 -15.95
CA LYS A 324 -25.49 -9.26 -15.26
C LYS A 324 -26.68 -8.33 -15.48
N THR A 325 -26.44 -7.02 -15.58
CA THR A 325 -27.48 -6.04 -15.86
C THR A 325 -27.94 -6.11 -17.31
N TRP A 326 -27.01 -6.32 -18.24
CA TRP A 326 -27.32 -6.43 -19.66
C TRP A 326 -28.08 -7.73 -20.00
N ALA A 327 -27.72 -8.85 -19.36
CA ALA A 327 -28.39 -10.13 -19.57
C ALA A 327 -29.80 -10.21 -18.94
N ASP A 328 -30.12 -9.36 -17.97
CA ASP A 328 -31.40 -9.37 -17.26
C ASP A 328 -32.49 -8.60 -18.02
N GLY A 329 -33.29 -9.31 -18.81
CA GLY A 329 -34.40 -8.74 -19.59
C GLY A 329 -35.52 -8.09 -18.76
N ALA A 330 -35.54 -8.24 -17.42
CA ALA A 330 -36.50 -7.57 -16.55
C ALA A 330 -36.11 -6.13 -16.17
N LYS A 331 -34.94 -5.64 -16.64
CA LYS A 331 -34.46 -4.28 -16.37
C LYS A 331 -35.01 -3.27 -17.37
N THR A 332 -35.01 -1.99 -16.97
CA THR A 332 -35.52 -0.89 -17.81
C THR A 332 -34.57 -0.62 -18.98
N PRO A 333 -35.08 -0.11 -20.12
CA PRO A 333 -34.24 0.20 -21.29
C PRO A 333 -33.11 1.18 -20.97
N GLU A 334 -33.33 2.11 -20.03
CA GLU A 334 -32.31 3.03 -19.56
C GLU A 334 -31.17 2.34 -18.77
N SER A 335 -31.49 1.30 -17.98
CA SER A 335 -30.48 0.49 -17.30
C SER A 335 -29.62 -0.28 -18.29
N HIS A 336 -30.22 -0.81 -19.36
CA HIS A 336 -29.48 -1.46 -20.45
C HIS A 336 -28.58 -0.45 -21.17
N TYR A 337 -29.11 0.74 -21.46
CA TYR A 337 -28.34 1.84 -22.05
C TYR A 337 -27.09 2.18 -21.20
N GLY A 338 -27.26 2.36 -19.89
CA GLY A 338 -26.15 2.67 -18.99
C GLY A 338 -25.10 1.56 -18.94
N ALA A 339 -25.55 0.31 -18.85
CA ALA A 339 -24.66 -0.85 -18.81
C ALA A 339 -23.83 -1.00 -20.10
N ILE A 340 -24.49 -0.91 -21.25
CA ILE A 340 -23.85 -1.00 -22.57
C ILE A 340 -22.91 0.19 -22.79
N TYR A 341 -23.35 1.41 -22.52
CA TYR A 341 -22.51 2.61 -22.66
C TYR A 341 -21.24 2.52 -21.80
N CYS A 342 -21.35 2.00 -20.58
CA CYS A 342 -20.19 1.78 -19.71
C CYS A 342 -19.26 0.70 -20.27
N LEU A 343 -19.78 -0.43 -20.72
CA LEU A 343 -18.99 -1.49 -21.36
C LEU A 343 -18.24 -0.99 -22.62
N CYS A 344 -18.90 -0.20 -23.46
CA CYS A 344 -18.28 0.41 -24.63
C CYS A 344 -17.17 1.41 -24.26
N ASN A 345 -17.32 2.12 -23.13
CA ASN A 345 -16.37 3.15 -22.72
C ASN A 345 -15.12 2.59 -22.00
N LEU A 346 -15.19 1.37 -21.43
CA LEU A 346 -14.09 0.74 -20.68
C LEU A 346 -12.87 0.38 -21.55
N GLY A 347 -13.03 0.21 -22.86
CA GLY A 347 -11.91 0.05 -23.80
C GLY A 347 -12.11 -1.04 -24.86
N GLU A 348 -11.37 -0.95 -25.97
CA GLU A 348 -11.53 -1.78 -27.18
C GLU A 348 -11.43 -3.29 -26.92
N LYS A 349 -10.56 -3.72 -25.99
CA LYS A 349 -10.42 -5.14 -25.61
C LYS A 349 -11.70 -5.71 -24.99
N VAL A 350 -12.41 -4.89 -24.20
CA VAL A 350 -13.68 -5.28 -23.59
C VAL A 350 -14.78 -5.30 -24.65
N VAL A 351 -14.77 -4.34 -25.57
CA VAL A 351 -15.73 -4.29 -26.68
C VAL A 351 -15.62 -5.53 -27.56
N ASN A 352 -14.42 -5.85 -28.04
CA ASN A 352 -14.18 -7.00 -28.92
C ASN A 352 -14.37 -8.34 -28.22
N GLY A 353 -14.03 -8.44 -26.93
CA GLY A 353 -14.13 -9.68 -26.18
C GLY A 353 -15.55 -9.98 -25.67
N VAL A 354 -16.30 -8.95 -25.28
CA VAL A 354 -17.59 -9.10 -24.58
C VAL A 354 -18.73 -8.54 -25.42
N VAL A 355 -18.65 -7.27 -25.83
CA VAL A 355 -19.79 -6.59 -26.47
C VAL A 355 -20.14 -7.22 -27.81
N VAL A 356 -19.15 -7.57 -28.64
CA VAL A 356 -19.38 -8.20 -29.95
C VAL A 356 -20.01 -9.59 -29.79
N GLN A 357 -19.60 -10.37 -28.80
CA GLN A 357 -20.11 -11.74 -28.59
C GLN A 357 -21.58 -11.76 -28.15
N PHE A 358 -21.98 -10.81 -27.28
CA PHE A 358 -23.34 -10.75 -26.74
C PHE A 358 -24.29 -9.85 -27.56
N LYS A 359 -23.78 -9.12 -28.57
CA LYS A 359 -24.58 -8.23 -29.43
C LYS A 359 -25.67 -8.98 -30.17
N ASP A 360 -25.33 -10.08 -30.84
CA ASP A 360 -26.24 -10.79 -31.73
C ASP A 360 -27.40 -11.41 -30.94
N GLU A 361 -27.09 -12.07 -29.80
CA GLU A 361 -28.09 -12.62 -28.89
C GLU A 361 -29.03 -11.54 -28.33
N TYR A 362 -28.51 -10.35 -28.04
CA TYR A 362 -29.31 -9.25 -27.50
C TYR A 362 -30.24 -8.65 -28.56
N LEU A 363 -29.77 -8.51 -29.82
CA LEU A 363 -30.57 -8.00 -30.93
C LEU A 363 -31.71 -8.96 -31.31
N GLU A 364 -31.51 -10.28 -31.19
CA GLU A 364 -32.57 -11.28 -31.42
C GLU A 364 -33.66 -11.26 -30.33
N LYS A 365 -33.31 -10.89 -29.09
CA LYS A 365 -34.20 -10.98 -27.93
C LYS A 365 -34.95 -9.69 -27.59
N THR A 366 -34.58 -8.54 -28.15
CA THR A 366 -35.15 -7.24 -27.73
C THR A 366 -35.98 -6.53 -28.80
N ASP A 367 -37.12 -5.98 -28.39
CA ASP A 367 -38.00 -5.19 -29.27
C ASP A 367 -37.30 -3.89 -29.71
N GLU A 368 -37.07 -3.75 -31.02
CA GLU A 368 -36.35 -2.61 -31.61
C GLU A 368 -36.94 -1.24 -31.23
N ASN A 369 -38.27 -1.15 -31.07
CA ASN A 369 -38.97 0.10 -30.74
C ASN A 369 -38.79 0.53 -29.27
N LYS A 370 -38.58 -0.42 -28.34
CA LYS A 370 -38.46 -0.13 -26.90
C LYS A 370 -37.01 0.07 -26.47
N TYR A 371 -36.06 -0.49 -27.21
CA TYR A 371 -34.62 -0.46 -26.91
C TYR A 371 -33.78 0.30 -27.96
N ALA A 372 -34.40 1.23 -28.69
CA ALA A 372 -33.76 1.99 -29.77
C ALA A 372 -32.44 2.68 -29.36
N LEU A 373 -32.38 3.30 -28.17
CA LEU A 373 -31.20 3.99 -27.65
C LEU A 373 -30.01 3.05 -27.36
N PRO A 374 -30.16 1.94 -26.59
CA PRO A 374 -29.13 0.92 -26.45
C PRO A 374 -28.64 0.35 -27.78
N ILE A 375 -29.55 0.08 -28.72
CA ILE A 375 -29.24 -0.53 -30.03
C ILE A 375 -28.43 0.44 -30.90
N GLN A 376 -28.74 1.74 -30.86
CA GLN A 376 -28.01 2.77 -31.59
C GLN A 376 -26.56 2.90 -31.11
N ILE A 377 -26.31 2.78 -29.80
CA ILE A 377 -24.95 2.77 -29.23
C ILE A 377 -24.20 1.52 -29.64
N LEU A 378 -24.82 0.34 -29.55
CA LEU A 378 -24.19 -0.91 -29.97
C LEU A 378 -23.70 -0.81 -31.42
N LYS A 379 -24.56 -0.37 -32.34
CA LYS A 379 -24.20 -0.16 -33.75
C LYS A 379 -23.06 0.86 -33.91
N ARG A 380 -23.10 1.98 -33.18
CA ARG A 380 -22.05 3.01 -33.24
C ARG A 380 -20.66 2.48 -32.81
N TYR A 381 -20.58 1.66 -31.78
CA TYR A 381 -19.30 1.21 -31.22
C TYR A 381 -18.78 -0.12 -31.79
N THR A 382 -19.61 -0.90 -32.50
CA THR A 382 -19.16 -2.16 -33.13
C THR A 382 -18.93 -2.06 -34.63
N ASP A 383 -19.52 -1.07 -35.29
CA ASP A 383 -19.42 -0.89 -36.74
C ASP A 383 -18.33 0.16 -37.10
N SER A 384 -17.64 0.70 -36.08
CA SER A 384 -16.41 1.52 -36.17
C SER A 384 -15.20 0.63 -35.93
#